data_AF-A0A7V9SF26-F1
#
_entry.id   AF-A0A7V9SF26-F1
#
_cell.length_a   1.000
_cell.length_b   1.000
_cell.length_c   1.000
_cell.angle_alpha   90.00
_cell.angle_beta   90.00
_cell.angle_gamma   90.00
#
_symmetry.space_group_name_H-M   'P 1'
#
loop_
_entity.id
_entity.type
_entity.pdbx_description
1 polymer ?
#
loop_
_entity_poly.entity_id
_entity_poly.type
_entity_poly.pdbx_seq_one_letter_code
_entity_poly.pdbx_strand_id
1 'polypeptide(L)'
;MPLLELAAEAVAGGVDAIYLRGGAGDAGVAPTPDVVRELRARIGDEVIVVINGDPGAAAAAGTGFHLRERDPMPANARALLDPIAMIGRSVHSPQEAAKSGDMDYLLAGHVYPSVSKPGRPPLGIGGFAAIAAAAPCPVLAIGGITPERVAEVVAAEAHGVAVIGAIAEAADPRAAAADLRGALDHALKLREKVSHMDETASAASAPASIEIVVNGQSATIPAVATVHDFLTGKRMTDAMAIVERNGMIVPRAEYATTELHPGDRLEVVHAVGGG
;
A
#
# COMPACT_ATOMS: atom_id res chain seq x y z
N MET A 1 -14.75 30.64 1.35
CA MET A 1 -14.90 30.08 2.70
C MET A 1 -13.55 30.16 3.41
N PRO A 2 -13.47 30.53 4.70
CA PRO A 2 -12.23 30.49 5.49
C PRO A 2 -11.64 29.08 5.59
N LEU A 3 -10.32 28.96 5.76
CA LEU A 3 -9.59 27.68 5.75
C LEU A 3 -10.12 26.65 6.75
N LEU A 4 -10.32 27.05 8.01
CA LEU A 4 -10.72 26.13 9.08
C LEU A 4 -12.17 25.65 8.92
N GLU A 5 -13.04 26.50 8.36
CA GLU A 5 -14.41 26.13 8.03
C GLU A 5 -14.44 25.19 6.83
N LEU A 6 -13.64 25.48 5.79
CA LEU A 6 -13.49 24.61 4.63
C LEU A 6 -13.01 23.20 5.03
N ALA A 7 -12.02 23.11 5.91
CA ALA A 7 -11.51 21.83 6.39
C ALA A 7 -12.58 21.07 7.19
N ALA A 8 -13.35 21.74 8.04
CA ALA A 8 -14.43 21.11 8.80
C ALA A 8 -15.56 20.60 7.88
N GLU A 9 -15.94 21.38 6.87
CA GLU A 9 -16.94 20.95 5.87
C GLU A 9 -16.44 19.76 5.04
N ALA A 10 -15.16 19.77 4.63
CA ALA A 10 -14.56 18.65 3.92
C ALA A 10 -14.52 17.36 4.76
N VAL A 11 -14.13 17.46 6.04
CA VAL A 11 -14.12 16.31 6.97
C VAL A 11 -15.53 15.80 7.22
N ALA A 12 -16.52 16.69 7.39
CA ALA A 12 -17.92 16.29 7.52
C ALA A 12 -18.46 15.58 6.27
N GLY A 13 -17.84 15.79 5.11
CA GLY A 13 -18.10 15.05 3.87
C GLY A 13 -17.30 13.75 3.72
N GLY A 14 -16.43 13.39 4.68
CA GLY A 14 -15.71 12.11 4.69
C GLY A 14 -14.24 12.18 4.27
N VAL A 15 -13.60 13.36 4.36
CA VAL A 15 -12.13 13.46 4.21
C VAL A 15 -11.41 12.89 5.43
N ASP A 16 -10.52 11.92 5.21
CA ASP A 16 -9.75 11.24 6.27
C ASP A 16 -8.49 12.00 6.72
N ALA A 17 -7.98 12.92 5.90
CA ALA A 17 -6.73 13.64 6.16
C ALA A 17 -6.73 15.07 5.62
N ILE A 18 -6.20 16.01 6.41
CA ILE A 18 -5.96 17.40 6.03
C ILE A 18 -4.47 17.65 5.82
N TYR A 19 -4.13 18.05 4.60
CA TYR A 19 -2.80 18.50 4.21
C TYR A 19 -2.70 20.03 4.28
N LEU A 20 -2.01 20.54 5.30
CA LEU A 20 -1.83 21.97 5.49
C LEU A 20 -0.61 22.47 4.71
N ARG A 21 -0.88 23.42 3.80
CA ARG A 21 0.12 24.10 2.99
C ARG A 21 -0.04 25.61 3.11
N GLY A 22 1.02 26.28 3.55
CA GLY A 22 1.11 27.74 3.67
C GLY A 22 2.40 28.16 4.40
N GLY A 23 2.80 29.43 4.29
CA GLY A 23 4.04 29.94 4.87
C GLY A 23 5.07 30.39 3.83
N ALA A 24 6.33 30.58 4.23
CA ALA A 24 7.35 31.20 3.38
C ALA A 24 7.53 30.47 2.03
N GLY A 25 7.06 31.12 0.95
CA GLY A 25 7.13 30.60 -0.43
C GLY A 25 5.85 29.94 -0.97
N ASP A 26 4.81 29.76 -0.14
CA ASP A 26 3.49 29.24 -0.54
C ASP A 26 2.38 30.24 -0.20
N ALA A 27 1.35 30.35 -1.04
CA ALA A 27 0.16 31.15 -0.73
C ALA A 27 -0.67 30.46 0.38
N GLY A 28 -1.06 31.20 1.42
CA GLY A 28 -1.95 30.69 2.47
C GLY A 28 -1.52 31.05 3.91
N VAL A 29 -2.29 30.54 4.87
CA VAL A 29 -2.01 30.70 6.30
C VAL A 29 -0.89 29.74 6.71
N ALA A 30 0.13 30.24 7.41
CA ALA A 30 1.20 29.39 7.94
C ALA A 30 0.62 28.37 8.95
N PRO A 31 1.00 27.08 8.86
CA PRO A 31 0.48 26.05 9.74
C PRO A 31 1.20 26.10 11.09
N THR A 32 0.82 27.07 11.92
CA THR A 32 1.34 27.22 13.28
C THR A 32 0.66 26.22 14.24
N PRO A 33 1.24 25.96 15.43
CA PRO A 33 0.59 25.14 16.44
C PRO A 33 -0.82 25.63 16.82
N ASP A 34 -1.06 26.95 16.83
CA ASP A 34 -2.38 27.52 17.10
C ASP A 34 -3.40 27.19 16.00
N VAL A 35 -2.99 27.26 14.73
CA VAL A 35 -3.85 26.89 13.59
C VAL A 35 -4.21 25.41 13.66
N VAL A 36 -3.24 24.54 13.96
CA VAL A 36 -3.49 23.10 14.12
C VAL A 36 -4.41 22.81 15.31
N ARG A 37 -4.19 23.48 16.45
CA ARG A 37 -5.05 23.35 17.63
C ARG A 37 -6.49 23.75 17.34
N GLU A 38 -6.70 24.88 16.65
CA GLU A 38 -8.04 25.33 16.27
C GLU A 38 -8.68 24.39 15.23
N LEU A 39 -7.90 23.87 14.29
CA LEU A 39 -8.37 22.88 13.33
C LEU A 39 -8.85 21.61 14.03
N ARG A 40 -8.03 21.00 14.90
CA ARG A 40 -8.39 19.79 15.67
C ARG A 40 -9.65 19.98 16.50
N ALA A 41 -9.81 21.15 17.13
CA ALA A 41 -11.02 21.48 17.89
C ALA A 41 -12.31 21.45 17.04
N ARG A 42 -12.21 21.54 15.71
CA ARG A 42 -13.34 21.50 14.77
C ARG A 42 -13.53 20.13 14.12
N ILE A 43 -12.45 19.40 13.87
CA ILE A 43 -12.46 18.19 13.04
C ILE A 43 -12.24 16.89 13.81
N GLY A 44 -11.90 16.96 15.10
CA GLY A 44 -11.54 15.79 15.90
C GLY A 44 -10.05 15.45 15.83
N ASP A 45 -9.64 14.51 16.68
CA ASP A 45 -8.25 14.05 16.78
C ASP A 45 -7.94 12.86 15.87
N GLU A 46 -8.99 12.15 15.43
CA GLU A 46 -8.94 11.00 14.53
C GLU A 46 -8.54 11.37 13.10
N VAL A 47 -8.79 12.62 12.69
CA VAL A 47 -8.41 13.09 11.35
C VAL A 47 -6.91 13.31 11.28
N ILE A 48 -6.28 12.72 10.27
CA ILE A 48 -4.84 12.88 10.06
C ILE A 48 -4.56 14.33 9.63
N VAL A 49 -3.65 15.00 10.32
CA VAL A 49 -3.16 16.33 9.92
C VAL A 49 -1.67 16.24 9.61
N VAL A 50 -1.29 16.76 8.44
CA VAL A 50 0.12 16.81 8.01
C VAL A 50 0.49 18.19 7.48
N ILE A 51 1.71 18.63 7.79
CA ILE A 51 2.25 19.92 7.36
C ILE A 51 3.19 19.76 6.16
N ASN A 52 3.10 20.64 5.18
CA ASN A 52 4.02 20.67 4.04
C ASN A 52 5.46 21.07 4.45
N GLY A 53 6.42 20.19 4.14
CA GLY A 53 7.84 20.51 3.95
C GLY A 53 8.70 20.76 5.19
N ASP A 54 8.13 21.09 6.35
CA ASP A 54 8.91 21.44 7.55
C ASP A 54 8.67 20.45 8.72
N PRO A 55 9.59 19.48 8.93
CA PRO A 55 9.53 18.56 10.06
C PRO A 55 9.55 19.23 11.43
N GLY A 56 10.23 20.38 11.57
CA GLY A 56 10.30 21.12 12.82
C GLY A 56 8.98 21.79 13.16
N ALA A 57 8.31 22.38 12.15
CA ALA A 57 6.96 22.91 12.31
C ALA A 57 5.95 21.81 12.64
N ALA A 58 6.05 20.64 11.99
CA ALA A 58 5.22 19.48 12.29
C ALA A 58 5.40 18.97 13.72
N ALA A 59 6.65 18.83 14.18
CA ALA A 59 6.95 18.45 15.55
C ALA A 59 6.39 19.46 16.56
N ALA A 60 6.58 20.77 16.31
CA ALA A 60 6.06 21.83 17.18
C ALA A 60 4.53 21.87 17.25
N ALA A 61 3.85 21.44 16.18
CA ALA A 61 2.40 21.39 16.10
C ALA A 61 1.79 20.03 16.54
N GLY A 62 2.61 19.02 16.83
CA GLY A 62 2.13 17.67 17.16
C GLY A 62 1.45 16.98 15.98
N THR A 63 1.98 17.14 14.77
CA THR A 63 1.44 16.56 13.53
C THR A 63 2.47 15.75 12.77
N GLY A 64 2.04 15.08 11.71
CA GLY A 64 2.93 14.56 10.68
C GLY A 64 3.41 15.63 9.70
N PHE A 65 4.24 15.25 8.73
CA PHE A 65 4.64 16.13 7.63
C PHE A 65 4.63 15.43 6.28
N HIS A 66 4.56 16.23 5.22
CA HIS A 66 4.65 15.78 3.84
C HIS A 66 5.78 16.51 3.12
N LEU A 67 6.77 15.78 2.61
CA LEU A 67 7.89 16.35 1.87
C LEU A 67 7.53 16.58 0.40
N ARG A 68 7.97 17.71 -0.14
CA ARG A 68 7.96 17.95 -1.59
C ARG A 68 9.06 17.11 -2.25
N GLU A 69 8.96 16.95 -3.57
CA GLU A 69 9.92 16.19 -4.39
C GLU A 69 11.39 16.62 -4.16
N ARG A 70 11.60 17.92 -3.89
CA ARG A 70 12.92 18.55 -3.71
C ARG A 70 13.40 18.59 -2.26
N ASP A 71 12.53 18.31 -1.30
CA ASP A 71 12.88 18.49 0.10
C ASP A 71 13.80 17.34 0.54
N PRO A 72 14.91 17.64 1.25
CA PRO A 72 15.85 16.62 1.69
C PRO A 72 15.17 15.65 2.66
N MET A 73 15.61 14.39 2.63
CA MET A 73 15.18 13.41 3.63
C MET A 73 15.81 13.76 4.99
N PRO A 74 15.05 13.90 6.08
CA PRO A 74 15.64 14.10 7.41
C PRO A 74 16.27 12.78 7.89
N ALA A 75 17.49 12.84 8.40
CA ALA A 75 18.21 11.64 8.85
C ALA A 75 17.50 10.86 9.97
N ASN A 76 16.73 11.55 10.83
CA ASN A 76 15.95 10.97 11.94
C ASN A 76 14.55 11.58 12.03
N ALA A 77 13.84 11.61 10.90
CA ALA A 77 12.49 12.19 10.80
C ALA A 77 11.53 11.71 11.89
N ARG A 78 11.49 10.39 12.12
CA ARG A 78 10.56 9.75 13.07
C ARG A 78 10.86 10.09 14.53
N ALA A 79 12.13 10.32 14.88
CA ALA A 79 12.54 10.58 16.26
C ALA A 79 12.01 11.92 16.82
N LEU A 80 11.57 12.82 15.93
CA LEU A 80 11.04 14.14 16.28
C LEU A 80 9.51 14.13 16.44
N LEU A 81 8.84 13.05 16.04
CA LEU A 81 7.39 13.00 15.95
C LEU A 81 6.81 11.95 16.90
N ASP A 82 5.52 12.08 17.15
CA ASP A 82 4.74 11.00 17.75
C ASP A 82 4.81 9.73 16.87
N PRO A 83 4.88 8.52 17.45
CA PRO A 83 4.93 7.26 16.69
C PRO A 83 3.80 7.09 15.67
N ILE A 84 2.61 7.69 15.89
CA ILE A 84 1.47 7.59 14.97
C ILE A 84 1.43 8.74 13.94
N ALA A 85 2.35 9.69 13.99
CA ALA A 85 2.39 10.81 13.06
C ALA A 85 2.81 10.35 11.66
N MET A 86 2.01 10.71 10.64
CA MET A 86 2.23 10.29 9.25
C MET A 86 3.33 11.11 8.57
N ILE A 87 4.21 10.43 7.84
CA ILE A 87 5.28 11.01 7.05
C ILE A 87 5.06 10.61 5.59
N GLY A 88 4.84 11.60 4.73
CA GLY A 88 4.63 11.37 3.30
C GLY A 88 5.61 12.10 2.41
N ARG A 89 5.65 11.72 1.13
CA ARG A 89 6.43 12.41 0.11
C ARG A 89 5.73 12.48 -1.24
N SER A 90 5.91 13.59 -1.94
CA SER A 90 5.50 13.76 -3.33
C SER A 90 6.52 13.11 -4.27
N VAL A 91 6.04 12.29 -5.21
CA VAL A 91 6.88 11.61 -6.23
C VAL A 91 6.28 11.79 -7.63
N HIS A 92 7.14 11.78 -8.64
CA HIS A 92 6.77 12.00 -10.04
C HIS A 92 7.38 10.97 -11.00
N SER A 93 8.08 9.96 -10.48
CA SER A 93 8.67 8.88 -11.27
C SER A 93 8.80 7.58 -10.46
N PRO A 94 8.81 6.41 -11.11
CA PRO A 94 9.04 5.12 -10.43
C PRO A 94 10.36 5.08 -9.66
N GLN A 95 11.40 5.76 -10.17
CA GLN A 95 12.71 5.83 -9.54
C GLN A 95 12.69 6.63 -8.24
N GLU A 96 11.88 7.69 -8.17
CA GLU A 96 11.66 8.44 -6.93
C GLU A 96 10.86 7.59 -5.91
N ALA A 97 9.82 6.90 -6.39
CA ALA A 97 8.99 6.04 -5.55
C ALA A 97 9.81 4.92 -4.88
N ALA A 98 10.61 4.19 -5.66
CA ALA A 98 11.48 3.12 -5.15
C ALA A 98 12.51 3.61 -4.12
N LYS A 99 12.89 4.89 -4.15
CA LYS A 99 13.86 5.51 -3.23
C LYS A 99 13.20 6.23 -2.05
N SER A 100 11.89 6.07 -1.86
CA SER A 100 11.16 6.82 -0.85
C SER A 100 11.42 6.33 0.58
N GLY A 101 12.03 5.16 0.77
CA GLY A 101 12.42 4.65 2.09
C GLY A 101 11.19 4.42 2.99
N ASP A 102 11.33 4.77 4.26
CA ASP A 102 10.34 4.47 5.32
C ASP A 102 9.18 5.50 5.39
N MET A 103 8.73 5.97 4.23
CA MET A 103 7.55 6.85 4.12
C MET A 103 6.28 6.04 4.38
N ASP A 104 5.32 6.62 5.09
CA ASP A 104 4.04 5.97 5.39
C ASP A 104 3.12 5.97 4.15
N TYR A 105 3.26 6.98 3.29
CA TYR A 105 2.52 7.08 2.03
C TYR A 105 3.23 7.99 1.02
N LEU A 106 2.88 7.83 -0.26
CA LEU A 106 3.31 8.72 -1.34
C LEU A 106 2.13 9.45 -1.97
N LEU A 107 2.37 10.70 -2.38
CA LEU A 107 1.49 11.40 -3.31
C LEU A 107 2.12 11.37 -4.71
N ALA A 108 1.46 10.70 -5.65
CA ALA A 108 1.92 10.63 -7.04
C ALA A 108 1.03 11.48 -7.94
N GLY A 109 1.64 12.47 -8.60
CA GLY A 109 0.89 13.38 -9.44
C GLY A 109 1.75 14.38 -10.22
N HIS A 110 1.18 15.23 -11.04
CA HIS A 110 -0.25 15.29 -11.35
C HIS A 110 -0.63 14.18 -12.34
N VAL A 111 -1.66 13.39 -12.01
CA VAL A 111 -2.10 12.25 -12.84
C VAL A 111 -2.79 12.73 -14.12
N TYR A 112 -3.65 13.73 -13.99
CA TYR A 112 -4.37 14.37 -15.09
C TYR A 112 -4.02 15.86 -15.16
N PRO A 113 -4.25 16.53 -16.32
CA PRO A 113 -4.07 17.98 -16.43
C PRO A 113 -4.73 18.72 -15.27
N SER A 114 -3.97 19.63 -14.64
CA SER A 114 -4.41 20.38 -13.46
C SER A 114 -4.09 21.86 -13.62
N VAL A 115 -5.05 22.72 -13.24
CA VAL A 115 -4.90 24.19 -13.22
C VAL A 115 -3.76 24.61 -12.26
N SER A 116 -3.50 23.83 -11.21
CA SER A 116 -2.48 24.15 -10.20
C SER A 116 -1.03 23.90 -10.61
N LYS A 117 -0.78 23.20 -11.74
CA LYS A 117 0.57 22.99 -12.30
C LYS A 117 0.55 23.12 -13.84
N PRO A 118 0.33 24.33 -14.38
CA PRO A 118 0.29 24.53 -15.82
C PRO A 118 1.67 24.25 -16.46
N GLY A 119 1.69 23.53 -17.58
CA GLY A 119 2.87 23.34 -18.42
C GLY A 119 3.77 22.13 -18.12
N ARG A 120 3.49 21.34 -17.07
CA ARG A 120 4.11 20.02 -16.90
C ARG A 120 3.19 18.97 -17.54
N PRO A 121 3.68 18.02 -18.37
CA PRO A 121 2.84 16.95 -18.87
C PRO A 121 2.31 16.08 -17.71
N PRO A 122 1.03 15.65 -17.77
CA PRO A 122 0.49 14.74 -16.77
C PRO A 122 1.19 13.38 -16.85
N LEU A 123 1.26 12.68 -15.72
CA LEU A 123 1.76 11.30 -15.67
C LEU A 123 0.90 10.36 -16.54
N GLY A 124 -0.40 10.64 -16.60
CA GLY A 124 -1.39 9.71 -17.09
C GLY A 124 -1.49 8.47 -16.20
N ILE A 125 -2.46 7.62 -16.51
CA ILE A 125 -2.71 6.40 -15.73
C ILE A 125 -1.54 5.41 -15.82
N GLY A 126 -0.95 5.24 -17.00
CA GLY A 126 0.22 4.36 -17.14
C GLY A 126 1.42 4.81 -16.31
N GLY A 127 1.68 6.13 -16.25
CA GLY A 127 2.73 6.69 -15.41
C GLY A 127 2.45 6.53 -13.92
N PHE A 128 1.20 6.73 -13.50
CA PHE A 128 0.78 6.48 -12.11
C PHE A 128 0.93 5.00 -11.73
N ALA A 129 0.46 4.07 -12.57
CA ALA A 129 0.57 2.63 -12.32
C ALA A 129 2.04 2.18 -12.16
N ALA A 130 2.94 2.71 -12.99
CA ALA A 130 4.37 2.42 -12.88
C ALA A 130 4.98 2.94 -11.57
N ILE A 131 4.48 4.07 -11.05
CA ILE A 131 4.88 4.60 -9.74
C ILE A 131 4.36 3.71 -8.62
N ALA A 132 3.07 3.36 -8.66
CA ALA A 132 2.44 2.50 -7.66
C ALA A 132 3.15 1.15 -7.55
N ALA A 133 3.49 0.53 -8.68
CA ALA A 133 4.22 -0.75 -8.71
C ALA A 133 5.65 -0.68 -8.16
N ALA A 134 6.29 0.49 -8.19
CA ALA A 134 7.66 0.68 -7.71
C ALA A 134 7.74 1.16 -6.26
N ALA A 135 6.62 1.58 -5.67
CA ALA A 135 6.58 2.17 -4.35
C ALA A 135 6.66 1.09 -3.24
N PRO A 136 7.42 1.35 -2.15
CA PRO A 136 7.47 0.44 -1.00
C PRO A 136 6.28 0.60 -0.05
N CYS A 137 5.40 1.57 -0.28
CA CYS A 137 4.29 1.93 0.59
C CYS A 137 3.08 2.44 -0.22
N PRO A 138 1.89 2.60 0.41
CA PRO A 138 0.68 3.04 -0.27
C PRO A 138 0.86 4.35 -1.06
N VAL A 139 0.29 4.38 -2.28
CA VAL A 139 0.34 5.55 -3.17
C VAL A 139 -1.05 6.14 -3.35
N LEU A 140 -1.18 7.44 -3.10
CA LEU A 140 -2.39 8.20 -3.36
C LEU A 140 -2.25 9.02 -4.65
N ALA A 141 -3.29 9.01 -5.47
CA ALA A 141 -3.33 9.78 -6.71
C ALA A 141 -3.67 11.25 -6.44
N ILE A 142 -2.89 12.18 -7.00
CA ILE A 142 -3.16 13.62 -6.91
C ILE A 142 -3.08 14.29 -8.29
N GLY A 143 -3.85 15.36 -8.48
CA GLY A 143 -3.79 16.22 -9.65
C GLY A 143 -4.85 15.87 -10.70
N GLY A 144 -5.85 16.74 -10.81
CA GLY A 144 -6.98 16.58 -11.73
C GLY A 144 -7.93 15.43 -11.39
N ILE A 145 -7.97 14.99 -10.13
CA ILE A 145 -8.90 13.96 -9.66
C ILE A 145 -10.31 14.55 -9.52
N THR A 146 -11.29 13.82 -10.02
CA THR A 146 -12.73 14.07 -9.89
C THR A 146 -13.43 12.74 -9.57
N PRO A 147 -14.68 12.74 -9.06
CA PRO A 147 -15.40 11.50 -8.76
C PRO A 147 -15.41 10.49 -9.93
N GLU A 148 -15.55 10.97 -11.16
CA GLU A 148 -15.60 10.14 -12.37
C GLU A 148 -14.28 9.46 -12.71
N ARG A 149 -13.16 9.99 -12.20
CA ARG A 149 -11.79 9.49 -12.46
C ARG A 149 -11.29 8.57 -11.34
N VAL A 150 -11.96 8.51 -10.19
CA VAL A 150 -11.50 7.74 -9.03
C VAL A 150 -11.38 6.24 -9.36
N ALA A 151 -12.35 5.68 -10.08
CA ALA A 151 -12.32 4.27 -10.45
C ALA A 151 -11.09 3.91 -11.29
N GLU A 152 -10.68 4.80 -12.20
CA GLU A 152 -9.54 4.58 -13.09
C GLU A 152 -8.20 4.57 -12.33
N VAL A 153 -8.01 5.49 -11.38
CA VAL A 153 -6.78 5.52 -10.56
C VAL A 153 -6.73 4.38 -9.55
N VAL A 154 -7.87 3.97 -8.99
CA VAL A 154 -7.93 2.81 -8.07
C VAL A 154 -7.61 1.50 -8.80
N ALA A 155 -8.09 1.34 -10.04
CA ALA A 155 -7.72 0.23 -10.91
C ALA A 155 -6.22 0.25 -11.29
N ALA A 156 -5.57 1.40 -11.17
CA ALA A 156 -4.13 1.58 -11.33
C ALA A 156 -3.36 1.50 -9.99
N GLU A 157 -3.91 0.78 -9.01
CA GLU A 157 -3.32 0.54 -7.67
C GLU A 157 -3.25 1.76 -6.74
N ALA A 158 -4.05 2.81 -6.98
CA ALA A 158 -4.19 3.88 -5.99
C ALA A 158 -4.83 3.34 -4.71
N HIS A 159 -4.22 3.65 -3.57
CA HIS A 159 -4.76 3.32 -2.25
C HIS A 159 -5.74 4.39 -1.74
N GLY A 160 -5.78 5.53 -2.42
CA GLY A 160 -6.70 6.63 -2.17
C GLY A 160 -6.38 7.80 -3.10
N VAL A 161 -7.03 8.93 -2.85
CA VAL A 161 -6.89 10.13 -3.68
C VAL A 161 -6.69 11.38 -2.83
N ALA A 162 -5.99 12.36 -3.38
CA ALA A 162 -5.83 13.68 -2.79
C ALA A 162 -6.27 14.76 -3.78
N VAL A 163 -6.95 15.79 -3.27
CA VAL A 163 -7.52 16.89 -4.05
C VAL A 163 -7.27 18.24 -3.39
N ILE A 164 -7.29 19.30 -4.20
CA ILE A 164 -7.28 20.69 -3.71
C ILE A 164 -8.54 21.38 -4.24
N GLY A 165 -8.52 21.80 -5.51
CA GLY A 165 -9.60 22.58 -6.12
C GLY A 165 -10.96 21.86 -6.15
N ALA A 166 -10.98 20.54 -6.32
CA ALA A 166 -12.23 19.77 -6.37
C ALA A 166 -13.11 19.94 -5.13
N ILE A 167 -12.52 20.25 -3.97
CA ILE A 167 -13.24 20.58 -2.73
C ILE A 167 -13.15 22.09 -2.44
N ALA A 168 -11.95 22.67 -2.51
CA ALA A 168 -11.71 24.05 -2.09
C ALA A 168 -12.42 25.10 -2.96
N GLU A 169 -12.70 24.77 -4.22
CA GLU A 169 -13.36 25.67 -5.19
C GLU A 169 -14.82 25.25 -5.47
N ALA A 170 -15.32 24.20 -4.79
CA ALA A 170 -16.70 23.75 -4.93
C ALA A 170 -17.68 24.75 -4.29
N ALA A 171 -18.88 24.84 -4.86
CA ALA A 171 -19.97 25.62 -4.27
C ALA A 171 -20.39 25.06 -2.90
N ASP A 172 -20.34 23.73 -2.74
CA ASP A 172 -20.57 22.99 -1.50
C ASP A 172 -19.41 22.02 -1.26
N PRO A 173 -18.42 22.40 -0.42
CA PRO A 173 -17.27 21.56 -0.13
C PRO A 173 -17.61 20.23 0.55
N ARG A 174 -18.66 20.20 1.37
CA ARG A 174 -19.10 18.97 2.06
C ARG A 174 -19.67 17.97 1.07
N ALA A 175 -20.55 18.44 0.19
CA ALA A 175 -21.11 17.60 -0.87
C ALA A 175 -20.00 17.08 -1.81
N ALA A 176 -19.07 17.95 -2.24
CA ALA A 176 -17.97 17.55 -3.10
C ALA A 176 -17.04 16.49 -2.45
N ALA A 177 -16.77 16.63 -1.15
CA ALA A 177 -16.04 15.62 -0.38
C ALA A 177 -16.80 14.29 -0.31
N ALA A 178 -18.12 14.34 -0.08
CA ALA A 178 -18.97 13.15 -0.03
C ALA A 178 -19.04 12.40 -1.37
N ASP A 179 -19.10 13.12 -2.48
CA ASP A 179 -19.08 12.52 -3.82
C ASP A 179 -17.76 11.80 -4.10
N LEU A 180 -16.63 12.43 -3.75
CA LEU A 180 -15.31 11.81 -3.85
C LEU A 180 -15.17 10.58 -2.94
N ARG A 181 -15.65 10.67 -1.70
CA ARG A 181 -15.63 9.56 -0.74
C ARG A 181 -16.46 8.38 -1.25
N GLY A 182 -17.67 8.65 -1.73
CA GLY A 182 -18.56 7.63 -2.29
C GLY A 182 -17.95 6.93 -3.52
N ALA A 183 -17.34 7.71 -4.42
CA ALA A 183 -16.65 7.15 -5.58
C ALA A 183 -15.46 6.28 -5.18
N LEU A 184 -14.66 6.70 -4.19
CA LEU A 184 -13.52 5.96 -3.68
C LEU A 184 -13.94 4.65 -3.01
N ASP A 185 -14.92 4.69 -2.11
CA ASP A 185 -15.43 3.50 -1.43
C ASP A 185 -15.98 2.47 -2.40
N HIS A 186 -16.72 2.94 -3.40
CA HIS A 186 -17.26 2.07 -4.43
C HIS A 186 -16.14 1.41 -5.23
N ALA A 187 -15.14 2.19 -5.66
CA ALA A 187 -14.00 1.67 -6.43
C ALA A 187 -13.15 0.67 -5.63
N LEU A 188 -12.84 0.97 -4.37
CA LEU A 188 -12.07 0.08 -3.49
C LEU A 188 -12.81 -1.25 -3.24
N LYS A 189 -14.12 -1.19 -2.93
CA LYS A 189 -14.96 -2.39 -2.78
C LYS A 189 -15.02 -3.23 -4.05
N LEU A 190 -15.03 -2.60 -5.23
CA LEU A 190 -14.99 -3.34 -6.49
C LEU A 190 -13.63 -4.01 -6.70
N ARG A 191 -12.53 -3.33 -6.41
CA ARG A 191 -11.18 -3.91 -6.49
C ARG A 191 -11.03 -5.12 -5.57
N GLU A 192 -11.48 -5.03 -4.33
CA GLU A 192 -11.48 -6.16 -3.39
C GLU A 192 -12.30 -7.34 -3.94
N LYS A 193 -13.49 -7.09 -4.50
CA LYS A 193 -14.27 -8.18 -5.11
C LYS A 193 -13.56 -8.84 -6.29
N VAL A 194 -12.90 -8.04 -7.14
CA VAL A 194 -12.12 -8.56 -8.27
C VAL A 194 -10.92 -9.35 -7.77
N SER A 195 -10.19 -8.88 -6.76
CA SER A 195 -9.06 -9.62 -6.19
C SER A 195 -9.48 -10.95 -5.57
N HIS A 196 -10.63 -10.99 -4.88
CA HIS A 196 -11.19 -12.24 -4.34
C HIS A 196 -11.73 -13.16 -5.45
N MET A 197 -12.23 -12.61 -6.56
CA MET A 197 -12.65 -13.39 -7.74
C MET A 197 -11.44 -13.96 -8.49
N ASP A 198 -10.37 -13.20 -8.63
CA ASP A 198 -9.11 -13.66 -9.23
C ASP A 198 -8.39 -14.64 -8.30
N GLU A 199 -8.45 -14.47 -6.97
CA GLU A 199 -7.94 -15.48 -6.03
C GLU A 199 -8.77 -16.76 -6.04
N THR A 200 -10.10 -16.67 -6.15
CA THR A 200 -10.96 -17.87 -6.27
C THR A 200 -10.87 -18.54 -7.66
N ALA A 201 -10.61 -17.78 -8.72
CA ALA A 201 -10.34 -18.31 -10.06
C ALA A 201 -8.90 -18.82 -10.22
N SER A 202 -7.92 -18.18 -9.57
CA SER A 202 -6.51 -18.62 -9.49
C SER A 202 -6.37 -19.86 -8.61
N ALA A 203 -7.10 -19.94 -7.49
CA ALA A 203 -7.25 -21.15 -6.69
C ALA A 203 -8.00 -22.27 -7.44
N ALA A 204 -8.83 -21.93 -8.43
CA ALA A 204 -9.41 -22.90 -9.36
C ALA A 204 -8.45 -23.29 -10.52
N SER A 205 -7.22 -22.77 -10.55
CA SER A 205 -6.16 -23.16 -11.49
C SER A 205 -4.89 -23.70 -10.84
N ALA A 206 -4.87 -23.86 -9.50
CA ALA A 206 -3.86 -24.71 -8.88
C ALA A 206 -4.07 -26.13 -9.44
N PRO A 207 -3.06 -26.76 -10.04
CA PRO A 207 -3.24 -28.09 -10.60
C PRO A 207 -3.64 -29.02 -9.44
N ALA A 208 -4.68 -29.85 -9.61
CA ALA A 208 -5.11 -30.77 -8.55
C ALA A 208 -3.98 -31.70 -8.07
N SER A 209 -2.92 -31.80 -8.87
CA SER A 209 -1.70 -32.53 -8.59
C SER A 209 -0.47 -31.85 -9.19
N ILE A 210 0.68 -31.95 -8.51
CA ILE A 210 2.00 -31.52 -8.99
C ILE A 210 2.87 -32.72 -9.32
N GLU A 211 3.82 -32.55 -10.23
CA GLU A 211 4.86 -33.52 -10.52
C GLU A 211 6.13 -33.20 -9.74
N ILE A 212 6.68 -34.22 -9.07
CA ILE A 212 7.96 -34.19 -8.37
C ILE A 212 8.80 -35.39 -8.81
N VAL A 213 10.09 -35.39 -8.48
CA VAL A 213 10.99 -36.54 -8.66
C VAL A 213 11.31 -37.13 -7.30
N VAL A 214 11.09 -38.42 -7.10
CA VAL A 214 11.38 -39.13 -5.85
C VAL A 214 12.36 -40.26 -6.15
N ASN A 215 13.55 -40.25 -5.53
CA ASN A 215 14.61 -41.25 -5.75
C ASN A 215 14.88 -41.49 -7.25
N GLY A 216 14.93 -40.40 -8.02
CA GLY A 216 15.11 -40.41 -9.47
C GLY A 216 13.88 -40.80 -10.32
N GLN A 217 12.72 -41.08 -9.74
CA GLN A 217 11.49 -41.44 -10.46
C GLN A 217 10.42 -40.34 -10.38
N SER A 218 9.79 -39.98 -11.50
CA SER A 218 8.67 -39.03 -11.49
C SER A 218 7.48 -39.57 -10.71
N ALA A 219 6.90 -38.72 -9.86
CA ALA A 219 5.72 -39.01 -9.07
C ALA A 219 4.74 -37.83 -9.10
N THR A 220 3.45 -38.15 -9.16
CA THR A 220 2.36 -37.18 -9.12
C THR A 220 1.73 -37.18 -7.73
N ILE A 221 1.63 -36.02 -7.10
CA ILE A 221 1.13 -35.85 -5.73
C ILE A 221 0.14 -34.68 -5.67
N PRO A 222 -0.74 -34.57 -4.66
CA PRO A 222 -1.60 -33.38 -4.49
C PRO A 222 -0.78 -32.10 -4.36
N ALA A 223 -1.25 -30.98 -4.93
CA ALA A 223 -0.49 -29.72 -4.98
C ALA A 223 -0.25 -29.04 -3.62
N VAL A 224 -1.00 -29.44 -2.60
CA VAL A 224 -0.87 -28.92 -1.22
C VAL A 224 -0.18 -29.93 -0.29
N ALA A 225 0.48 -30.95 -0.84
CA ALA A 225 1.11 -31.98 -0.04
C ALA A 225 2.40 -31.48 0.63
N THR A 226 2.52 -31.73 1.92
CA THR A 226 3.76 -31.56 2.68
C THR A 226 4.65 -32.81 2.57
N VAL A 227 5.88 -32.73 3.06
CA VAL A 227 6.76 -33.91 3.20
C VAL A 227 6.08 -35.01 4.03
N HIS A 228 5.37 -34.64 5.10
CA HIS A 228 4.60 -35.58 5.92
C HIS A 228 3.46 -36.26 5.13
N ASP A 229 2.69 -35.48 4.36
CA ASP A 229 1.59 -36.02 3.55
C ASP A 229 2.10 -36.98 2.48
N PHE A 230 3.25 -36.65 1.88
CA PHE A 230 3.94 -37.52 0.93
C PHE A 230 4.34 -38.86 1.57
N LEU A 231 5.00 -38.83 2.73
CA LEU A 231 5.42 -40.05 3.44
C LEU A 231 4.21 -40.91 3.85
N THR A 232 3.16 -40.27 4.38
CA THR A 232 1.91 -40.93 4.74
C THR A 232 1.24 -41.59 3.54
N GLY A 233 1.19 -40.90 2.39
CA GLY A 233 0.67 -41.46 1.14
C GLY A 233 1.47 -42.67 0.63
N LYS A 234 2.77 -42.75 0.95
CA LYS A 234 3.64 -43.91 0.67
C LYS A 234 3.61 -44.97 1.77
N ARG A 235 2.75 -44.83 2.77
CA ARG A 235 2.64 -45.72 3.95
C ARG A 235 3.95 -45.81 4.75
N MET A 236 4.70 -44.72 4.76
CA MET A 236 5.92 -44.55 5.56
C MET A 236 5.61 -43.69 6.78
N THR A 237 6.29 -43.94 7.89
CA THR A 237 6.22 -43.09 9.09
C THR A 237 7.39 -42.12 9.13
N ASP A 238 7.18 -40.89 9.59
CA ASP A 238 8.22 -39.86 9.74
C ASP A 238 9.46 -40.34 10.50
N ALA A 239 9.27 -41.21 11.50
CA ALA A 239 10.34 -41.75 12.32
C ALA A 239 11.32 -42.66 11.55
N MET A 240 10.87 -43.28 10.45
CA MET A 240 11.63 -44.27 9.68
C MET A 240 12.14 -43.72 8.34
N ALA A 241 11.96 -42.42 8.10
CA ALA A 241 12.40 -41.74 6.89
C ALA A 241 13.45 -40.66 7.22
N ILE A 242 14.40 -40.50 6.31
CA ILE A 242 15.21 -39.30 6.15
C ILE A 242 14.89 -38.76 4.77
N VAL A 243 14.43 -37.52 4.71
CA VAL A 243 14.04 -36.84 3.47
C VAL A 243 15.01 -35.71 3.20
N GLU A 244 15.59 -35.73 2.01
CA GLU A 244 16.33 -34.62 1.42
C GLU A 244 15.50 -34.02 0.29
N ARG A 245 15.33 -32.71 0.30
CA ARG A 245 14.62 -31.95 -0.73
C ARG A 245 15.62 -31.06 -1.45
N ASN A 246 15.74 -31.23 -2.76
CA ASN A 246 16.60 -30.42 -3.63
C ASN A 246 18.06 -30.30 -3.16
N GLY A 247 18.64 -31.37 -2.58
CA GLY A 247 20.00 -31.35 -2.07
C GLY A 247 20.14 -31.04 -0.57
N MET A 248 19.04 -30.72 0.11
CA MET A 248 19.05 -30.29 1.53
C MET A 248 18.23 -31.23 2.40
N ILE A 249 18.82 -31.73 3.49
CA ILE A 249 18.10 -32.56 4.46
C ILE A 249 17.01 -31.72 5.12
N VAL A 250 15.76 -32.16 5.04
CA VAL A 250 14.64 -31.55 5.73
C VAL A 250 14.64 -32.06 7.18
N PRO A 251 14.67 -31.19 8.20
CA PRO A 251 14.53 -31.61 9.59
C PRO A 251 13.17 -32.27 9.83
N ARG A 252 13.13 -33.37 10.59
CA ARG A 252 11.87 -34.10 10.85
C ARG A 252 10.77 -33.22 11.48
N ALA A 253 11.15 -32.27 12.32
CA ALA A 253 10.21 -31.34 12.94
C ALA A 253 9.48 -30.45 11.92
N GLU A 254 10.04 -30.31 10.72
CA GLU A 254 9.51 -29.48 9.63
C GLU A 254 8.74 -30.29 8.58
N TYR A 255 8.60 -31.62 8.73
CA TYR A 255 7.93 -32.45 7.72
C TYR A 255 6.46 -32.06 7.51
N ALA A 256 5.77 -31.67 8.58
CA ALA A 256 4.38 -31.25 8.53
C ALA A 256 4.17 -29.82 8.01
N THR A 257 5.24 -29.02 7.88
CA THR A 257 5.17 -27.62 7.45
C THR A 257 5.92 -27.35 6.15
N THR A 258 6.73 -28.30 5.69
CA THR A 258 7.49 -28.18 4.44
C THR A 258 6.62 -28.61 3.28
N GLU A 259 6.05 -27.63 2.57
CA GLU A 259 5.27 -27.84 1.35
C GLU A 259 6.14 -28.28 0.16
N LEU A 260 5.62 -29.19 -0.65
CA LEU A 260 6.23 -29.63 -1.90
C LEU A 260 5.73 -28.80 -3.08
N HIS A 261 6.61 -28.53 -4.03
CA HIS A 261 6.33 -27.68 -5.19
C HIS A 261 6.65 -28.42 -6.51
N PRO A 262 6.05 -28.02 -7.65
CA PRO A 262 6.35 -28.60 -8.94
C PRO A 262 7.86 -28.63 -9.24
N GLY A 263 8.37 -29.80 -9.65
CA GLY A 263 9.77 -30.00 -10.01
C GLY A 263 10.71 -30.28 -8.83
N ASP A 264 10.21 -30.33 -7.59
CA ASP A 264 11.01 -30.74 -6.44
C ASP A 264 11.59 -32.14 -6.62
N ARG A 265 12.80 -32.32 -6.08
CA ARG A 265 13.51 -33.60 -6.04
C ARG A 265 13.60 -34.05 -4.59
N LEU A 266 12.97 -35.18 -4.28
CA LEU A 266 13.04 -35.82 -2.97
C LEU A 266 13.94 -37.05 -3.06
N GLU A 267 14.97 -37.08 -2.23
CA GLU A 267 15.69 -38.31 -1.91
C GLU A 267 15.19 -38.79 -0.55
N VAL A 268 14.48 -39.93 -0.55
CA VAL A 268 13.86 -40.52 0.64
C VAL A 268 14.57 -41.83 0.95
N VAL A 269 15.35 -41.79 2.03
CA VAL A 269 16.03 -42.97 2.57
C VAL A 269 15.16 -43.55 3.68
N HIS A 270 14.72 -44.79 3.49
CA HIS A 270 13.99 -45.54 4.49
C HIS A 270 14.96 -46.38 5.32
N ALA A 271 14.95 -46.21 6.64
CA ALA A 271 15.64 -47.13 7.53
C ALA A 271 14.82 -48.44 7.60
N VAL A 272 15.35 -49.55 7.10
CA VAL A 272 14.77 -50.87 7.34
C VAL A 272 15.44 -51.44 8.58
N GLY A 273 14.71 -51.54 9.68
CA GLY A 273 15.22 -52.17 10.91
C GLY A 273 15.44 -53.67 10.71
N GLY A 274 16.70 -54.10 10.81
CA GLY A 274 17.11 -55.48 11.03
C GLY A 274 18.01 -55.50 12.27
N GLY A 275 17.83 -56.51 13.14
CA GLY A 275 18.56 -56.65 14.40
C GLY A 275 20.06 -56.89 14.24
#